data_AF-A0A658NMI1-F1
#
_entry.id   AF-A0A658NMI1-F1
#
_cell.length_a   1.000
_cell.length_b   1.000
_cell.length_c   1.000
_cell.angle_alpha   90.00
_cell.angle_beta   90.00
_cell.angle_gamma   90.00
#
_symmetry.space_group_name_H-M   'P 1'
#
loop_
_entity.id
_entity.type
_entity.pdbx_description
1 polymer ?
#
loop_
_entity_poly.entity_id
_entity_poly.type
_entity_poly.pdbx_seq_one_letter_code
_entity_poly.pdbx_strand_id
1 'polypeptide(L)'
;LKAAIAETTAPYLGWVDSDDILAATALEETAAVLDRESSVGLVYTDYVTIGEDGKARGYGNRCRIPFSKDRMLLDFMTFHFRLMRRSA
;
A
#
# COMPACT_ATOMS: atom_id res chain seq x y z
N LEU A 1 -2.78 -9.19 -13.12
CA LEU A 1 -2.19 -7.87 -12.83
C LEU A 1 -1.96 -7.01 -14.08
N LYS A 2 -1.19 -7.44 -15.10
CA LYS A 2 -0.93 -6.63 -16.31
C LYS A 2 -2.21 -6.13 -17.01
N ALA A 3 -3.20 -7.00 -17.18
CA ALA A 3 -4.50 -6.62 -17.75
C ALA A 3 -5.19 -5.54 -16.91
N ALA A 4 -5.32 -5.75 -15.59
CA ALA A 4 -5.93 -4.76 -14.69
C ALA A 4 -5.19 -3.40 -14.70
N ILE A 5 -3.85 -3.39 -14.80
CA ILE A 5 -3.08 -2.14 -14.92
C ILE A 5 -3.37 -1.44 -16.25
N ALA A 6 -3.51 -2.19 -17.35
CA ALA A 6 -3.82 -1.64 -18.67
C ALA A 6 -5.20 -0.95 -18.71
N GLU A 7 -6.15 -1.38 -17.87
CA GLU A 7 -7.48 -0.75 -17.73
C GLU A 7 -7.47 0.56 -16.93
N THR A 8 -6.31 1.01 -16.43
CA THR A 8 -6.20 2.20 -15.59
C THR A 8 -5.33 3.27 -16.25
N THR A 9 -5.69 4.54 -16.05
CA THR A 9 -5.00 5.68 -16.69
C THR A 9 -4.47 6.72 -15.69
N ALA A 10 -4.83 6.59 -14.41
CA ALA A 10 -4.46 7.57 -13.39
C ALA A 10 -2.94 7.66 -13.18
N PRO A 11 -2.41 8.82 -12.73
CA PRO A 11 -0.98 9.01 -12.43
C PRO A 11 -0.48 8.08 -11.32
N TYR A 12 -1.37 7.69 -10.41
CA TYR A 12 -1.10 6.78 -9.31
C TYR A 12 -1.79 5.43 -9.52
N LEU A 13 -1.13 4.38 -9.05
CA LEU A 13 -1.56 2.99 -9.10
C LEU A 13 -1.61 2.44 -7.67
N GLY A 14 -2.81 2.03 -7.24
CA GLY A 14 -3.03 1.34 -5.96
C GLY A 14 -3.44 -0.10 -6.19
N TRP A 15 -2.99 -1.02 -5.33
CA TRP A 15 -3.42 -2.42 -5.36
C TRP A 15 -4.28 -2.72 -4.15
N VAL A 16 -5.43 -3.37 -4.38
CA VAL A 16 -6.35 -3.84 -3.35
C VAL A 16 -6.78 -5.23 -3.77
N ASP A 17 -6.58 -6.20 -2.88
CA ASP A 17 -7.06 -7.56 -3.11
C ASP A 17 -8.59 -7.60 -2.89
N SER A 18 -9.29 -8.50 -3.58
CA SER A 18 -10.75 -8.50 -3.62
C SER A 18 -11.43 -8.82 -2.28
N ASP A 19 -10.67 -9.38 -1.35
CA ASP A 19 -11.06 -9.76 0.01
C ASP A 19 -10.61 -8.75 1.07
N ASP A 20 -9.92 -7.68 0.67
CA ASP A 20 -9.47 -6.60 1.55
C ASP A 20 -10.37 -5.35 1.46
N ILE A 21 -10.30 -4.52 2.50
CA ILE A 21 -10.92 -3.19 2.54
C ILE A 21 -9.88 -2.12 2.88
N LEU A 22 -10.09 -0.91 2.36
CA LEU A 22 -9.24 0.24 2.67
C LEU A 22 -9.84 1.09 3.80
N ALA A 23 -8.96 1.67 4.61
CA ALA A 23 -9.34 2.78 5.47
C ALA A 23 -9.83 3.96 4.61
N ALA A 24 -10.83 4.69 5.10
CA ALA A 24 -11.50 5.74 4.33
C ALA A 24 -10.53 6.83 3.80
N THR A 25 -9.47 7.12 4.54
CA THR A 25 -8.46 8.15 4.20
C THR A 25 -7.23 7.60 3.49
N ALA A 26 -7.14 6.28 3.25
CA ALA A 26 -5.92 5.65 2.74
C ALA A 26 -5.45 6.25 1.41
N LEU A 27 -6.38 6.57 0.49
CA LEU A 27 -6.04 7.19 -0.79
C LEU A 27 -5.59 8.65 -0.63
N GLU A 28 -6.32 9.44 0.16
CA GLU A 28 -6.03 10.86 0.39
C GLU A 28 -4.65 11.04 1.04
N GLU A 29 -4.38 10.31 2.12
CA GLU A 29 -3.14 10.44 2.88
C GLU A 29 -1.91 9.97 2.07
N THR A 30 -2.04 8.85 1.34
CA THR A 30 -0.93 8.34 0.53
C THR A 30 -0.67 9.20 -0.71
N ALA A 31 -1.73 9.69 -1.37
CA ALA A 31 -1.60 10.61 -2.49
C ALA A 31 -0.94 11.92 -2.05
N ALA A 32 -1.32 12.48 -0.90
CA ALA A 32 -0.72 13.71 -0.38
C ALA A 32 0.80 13.60 -0.15
N VAL A 33 1.30 12.43 0.26
CA VAL A 33 2.75 12.19 0.37
C VAL A 33 3.41 12.16 -1.00
N LEU A 34 2.82 11.48 -1.98
CA LEU A 34 3.33 11.49 -3.35
C LEU A 34 3.28 12.90 -3.93
N ASP A 35 2.19 13.65 -3.78
CA ASP A 35 2.09 15.00 -4.32
C ASP A 35 3.16 15.94 -3.76
N ARG A 36 3.50 15.80 -2.47
CA ARG A 36 4.51 16.63 -1.80
C ARG A 36 5.94 16.21 -2.12
N GLU A 37 6.21 14.91 -2.21
CA GLU A 37 7.58 14.37 -2.31
C GLU A 37 7.84 13.76 -3.70
N SER A 38 8.34 14.56 -4.65
CA SER A 38 8.57 14.11 -6.02
C SER A 38 9.60 12.98 -6.15
N SER A 39 10.53 12.86 -5.19
CA SER A 39 11.55 11.79 -5.14
C SER A 39 11.00 10.44 -4.66
N VAL A 40 9.79 10.40 -4.10
CA VAL A 40 9.14 9.17 -3.63
C VAL A 40 8.35 8.55 -4.77
N GLY A 41 8.66 7.29 -5.10
CA GLY A 41 7.96 6.51 -6.13
C GLY A 41 6.81 5.64 -5.61
N LEU A 42 6.81 5.33 -4.31
CA LEU A 42 5.86 4.41 -3.66
C LEU A 42 5.65 4.83 -2.20
N VAL A 43 4.38 4.82 -1.77
CA VAL A 43 3.97 4.94 -0.37
C VAL A 43 3.22 3.68 0.01
N TYR A 44 3.46 3.15 1.20
CA TYR A 44 2.73 2.02 1.77
C TYR A 44 2.30 2.34 3.19
N THR A 45 1.27 1.66 3.67
CA THR A 45 0.71 1.88 5.01
C THR A 45 0.81 0.61 5.85
N ASP A 46 0.61 0.78 7.15
CA ASP A 46 0.25 -0.34 8.01
C ASP A 46 -1.10 -0.92 7.62
N TYR A 47 -1.38 -2.14 8.12
CA TYR A 47 -2.65 -2.83 7.94
C TYR A 47 -3.06 -3.53 9.23
N VAL A 48 -4.37 -3.72 9.36
CA VAL A 48 -5.00 -4.54 10.38
C VAL A 48 -5.54 -5.81 9.74
N THR A 49 -5.36 -6.95 10.40
CA THR A 49 -5.96 -8.20 9.95
C THR A 49 -7.43 -8.24 10.37
N ILE A 50 -8.27 -8.71 9.47
CA ILE A 50 -9.71 -8.86 9.69
C ILE A 50 -10.01 -10.35 9.63
N GLY A 51 -10.71 -10.88 10.64
CA GLY A 51 -11.17 -12.27 10.61
C GLY A 51 -12.34 -12.46 9.65
N GLU A 52 -12.64 -13.69 9.29
CA GLU A 52 -13.81 -14.02 8.45
C GLU A 52 -15.15 -13.54 9.04
N ASP A 53 -15.21 -13.32 10.36
CA ASP A 53 -16.34 -12.70 11.05
C ASP A 53 -16.42 -11.17 10.90
N GLY A 54 -15.56 -10.58 10.05
CA GLY A 54 -15.48 -9.15 9.80
C GLY A 54 -14.83 -8.34 10.92
N LYS A 55 -14.29 -8.99 11.96
CA LYS A 55 -13.72 -8.30 13.13
C LYS A 55 -12.21 -8.11 13.00
N ALA A 56 -11.75 -6.91 13.31
CA ALA A 56 -10.32 -6.61 13.40
C ALA A 56 -9.65 -7.46 14.50
N ARG A 57 -8.47 -8.00 14.20
CA ARG A 57 -7.64 -8.80 15.12
C ARG A 57 -6.40 -8.06 15.59
N GLY A 58 -6.02 -6.99 14.89
CA GLY A 58 -4.90 -6.12 15.25
C GLY A 58 -3.95 -5.89 14.09
N TYR A 59 -2.88 -5.13 14.34
CA TYR A 59 -1.87 -4.84 13.32
C TYR A 59 -1.10 -6.09 12.90
N GLY A 60 -0.79 -6.17 11.61
CA GLY A 60 0.08 -7.20 11.08
C GLY A 60 1.51 -7.13 11.65
N ASN A 61 2.20 -8.27 11.71
CA ASN A 61 3.57 -8.31 12.24
C ASN A 61 4.56 -7.44 11.44
N ARG A 62 4.30 -7.24 10.14
CA ARG A 62 5.15 -6.44 9.24
C ARG A 62 5.14 -4.95 9.57
N CYS A 63 4.07 -4.46 10.19
CA CYS A 63 3.95 -3.07 10.67
C CYS A 63 5.00 -2.71 11.74
N ARG A 64 5.62 -3.71 12.35
CA ARG A 64 6.67 -3.52 13.37
C ARG A 64 8.06 -3.35 12.78
N ILE A 65 8.22 -3.47 11.47
CA ILE A 65 9.50 -3.36 10.77
C ILE A 65 9.61 -1.95 10.20
N PRO A 66 10.50 -1.09 10.74
CA PRO A 66 10.76 0.21 10.14
C PRO A 66 11.25 0.07 8.71
N PHE A 67 10.88 1.02 7.85
CA PHE A 67 11.35 1.05 6.47
C PHE A 67 12.89 1.04 6.40
N SER A 68 13.44 0.17 5.56
CA SER A 68 14.85 0.19 5.19
C SER A 68 15.02 -0.38 3.78
N LYS A 69 15.70 0.39 2.91
CA LYS A 69 15.96 -0.01 1.53
C LYS A 69 16.72 -1.33 1.45
N ASP A 70 17.74 -1.49 2.29
CA ASP A 70 18.56 -2.71 2.30
C ASP A 70 17.79 -3.89 2.85
N ARG A 71 17.01 -3.65 3.92
CA ARG A 71 16.21 -4.69 4.55
C ARG A 71 15.02 -5.12 3.68
N MET A 72 14.56 -4.29 2.75
CA MET A 72 13.53 -4.65 1.77
C MET A 72 13.93 -5.84 0.88
N LEU A 73 15.24 -6.10 0.74
CA LEU A 73 15.75 -7.27 0.02
C LEU A 73 15.57 -8.58 0.79
N LEU A 74 15.35 -8.50 2.11
CA LEU A 74 15.21 -9.65 3.01
C LEU A 74 13.78 -9.79 3.52
N ASP A 75 13.17 -8.67 3.90
CA ASP A 75 11.84 -8.58 4.46
C ASP A 75 10.88 -7.95 3.46
N PHE A 76 9.81 -8.69 3.15
CA PHE A 76 8.70 -8.15 2.38
C PHE A 76 7.88 -7.16 3.24
N MET A 77 8.38 -5.93 3.35
CA MET A 77 7.89 -4.91 4.29
C MET A 77 6.82 -3.97 3.72
N THR A 78 6.74 -3.80 2.40
CA THR A 78 5.82 -2.86 1.74
C THR A 78 4.45 -3.48 1.51
N PHE A 79 3.74 -3.80 2.60
CA PHE A 79 2.53 -4.62 2.58
C PHE A 79 1.48 -4.05 3.53
N HIS A 80 0.17 -4.04 3.24
CA HIS A 80 -0.52 -4.54 2.04
C HIS A 80 -0.75 -3.46 0.99
N PHE A 81 -1.44 -2.38 1.38
CA PHE A 81 -1.80 -1.31 0.46
C PHE A 81 -0.57 -0.49 0.09
N ARG A 82 -0.39 -0.29 -1.21
CA ARG A 82 0.68 0.50 -1.81
C ARG A 82 0.08 1.41 -2.84
N LEU A 83 0.40 2.70 -2.77
CA LEU A 83 0.15 3.65 -3.83
C LEU A 83 1.48 4.01 -4.48
N MET A 84 1.57 3.85 -5.79
CA MET A 84 2.78 4.02 -6.58
C MET A 84 2.56 5.02 -7.69
N ARG A 85 3.62 5.73 -8.08
CA ARG A 85 3.59 6.46 -9.35
C ARG A 85 3.58 5.47 -10.50
N ARG A 86 2.76 5.73 -11.52
CA ARG A 86 2.76 4.96 -12.75
C ARG A 86 4.10 5.03 -13.50
N SER A 87 4.82 6.14 -13.35
CA SER A 87 6.12 6.39 -13.99
C SER A 87 7.30 5.72 -13.30
N ALA A 88 7.09 5.12 -12.11
CA ALA A 88 8.14 4.49 -11.33
C ALA A 88 8.53 3.10 -11.87
#